data_AF-A0A1M3NP41-F1
#
_entry.id   AF-A0A1M3NP41-F1
#
_cell.length_a   1.000
_cell.length_b   1.000
_cell.length_c   1.000
_cell.angle_alpha   90.00
_cell.angle_beta   90.00
_cell.angle_gamma   90.00
#
_symmetry.space_group_name_H-M   'P 1'
#
loop_
_entity.id
_entity.type
_entity.pdbx_description
1 polymer ?
#
loop_
_entity_poly.entity_id
_entity_poly.type
_entity_poly.pdbx_seq_one_letter_code
_entity_poly.pdbx_strand_id
1 'polypeptide(L)'
;MMRTAFSSLAICAWALALAAAAPAFAQNQTPPQPPRAQRPAQPAKPQAQPATPPAQTQQPQQDASAPKEADEDAAPASQPSQQVKCDAYRKAFDAVVARVGRKGLSDEFIGRNAAFVEASCAGERNVCPRSPEELRVANIIVAQAVSSTGGTFMPFGCPKQP
;
A
#
# COMPACT_ATOMS: atom_id res chain seq x y z
N MET A 1 11.80 20.03 -60.61
CA MET A 1 11.51 21.35 -60.03
C MET A 1 11.96 21.32 -58.57
N MET A 2 13.17 21.80 -58.32
CA MET A 2 13.80 21.89 -56.99
C MET A 2 13.21 23.07 -56.22
N ARG A 3 12.92 22.86 -54.93
CA ARG A 3 12.85 23.91 -53.92
C ARG A 3 13.75 23.55 -52.74
N THR A 4 14.94 24.13 -52.79
CA THR A 4 15.74 24.69 -51.68
C THR A 4 14.87 25.38 -50.60
N ALA A 5 15.23 25.61 -49.34
CA ALA A 5 16.44 25.45 -48.55
C ALA A 5 16.09 25.72 -47.06
N PHE A 6 16.89 25.14 -46.16
CA PHE A 6 17.41 25.66 -44.89
C PHE A 6 16.83 26.97 -44.29
N SER A 7 16.41 26.89 -43.02
CA SER A 7 16.54 27.98 -42.03
C SER A 7 16.72 27.33 -40.64
N SER A 8 17.97 27.07 -40.23
CA SER A 8 18.74 27.91 -39.29
C SER A 8 18.04 28.09 -37.93
N LEU A 9 18.44 27.33 -36.91
CA LEU A 9 19.48 27.75 -35.95
C LEU A 9 19.13 29.09 -35.28
N ALA A 10 18.20 29.06 -34.31
CA ALA A 10 17.93 30.22 -33.47
C ALA A 10 17.34 29.88 -32.09
N ILE A 11 17.76 28.80 -31.41
CA ILE A 11 17.51 28.70 -29.95
C ILE A 11 18.71 28.02 -29.24
N CYS A 12 19.93 28.48 -29.53
CA CYS A 12 21.06 28.38 -28.61
C CYS A 12 21.24 29.77 -27.99
N ALA A 13 20.69 30.04 -26.80
CA ALA A 13 21.16 31.11 -25.89
C ALA A 13 20.24 31.33 -24.65
N TRP A 14 19.82 30.28 -23.94
CA TRP A 14 19.38 30.45 -22.55
C TRP A 14 20.23 29.57 -21.62
N ALA A 15 21.54 29.83 -21.69
CA ALA A 15 22.46 29.53 -20.61
C ALA A 15 22.64 30.82 -19.81
N LEU A 16 21.98 30.93 -18.65
CA LEU A 16 22.41 31.84 -17.60
C LEU A 16 21.94 31.31 -16.23
N ALA A 17 22.89 30.61 -15.61
CA ALA A 17 23.24 30.69 -14.19
C ALA A 17 22.16 31.13 -13.20
N LEU A 18 21.76 30.19 -12.33
CA LEU A 18 21.53 30.52 -10.94
C LEU A 18 22.18 29.44 -10.07
N ALA A 19 23.47 29.64 -9.81
CA ALA A 19 24.13 29.05 -8.67
C ALA A 19 23.61 29.77 -7.42
N ALA A 20 22.85 29.08 -6.59
CA ALA A 20 22.54 29.52 -5.24
C ALA A 20 22.65 28.32 -4.30
N ALA A 21 23.55 28.48 -3.34
CA ALA A 21 23.86 27.55 -2.27
C ALA A 21 22.60 27.08 -1.51
N ALA A 22 22.58 25.80 -1.17
CA ALA A 22 21.71 25.26 -0.13
C ALA A 22 22.58 24.52 0.91
N PRO A 23 22.22 24.60 2.20
CA PRO A 23 23.16 24.51 3.31
C PRO A 23 23.61 23.08 3.61
N ALA A 24 24.79 23.00 4.22
CA ALA A 24 25.27 21.83 4.93
C ALA A 24 24.20 21.36 5.92
N PHE A 25 23.69 20.14 5.73
CA PHE A 25 22.88 19.43 6.72
C PHE A 25 23.75 19.12 7.94
N ALA A 26 23.76 20.08 8.87
CA ALA A 26 24.23 19.86 10.22
C ALA A 26 23.34 18.80 10.90
N GLN A 27 23.95 17.67 11.23
CA GLN A 27 23.83 17.04 12.56
C GLN A 27 22.40 16.76 13.04
N ASN A 28 21.76 15.70 12.52
CA ASN A 28 20.65 15.07 13.24
C ASN A 28 21.20 14.06 14.26
N GLN A 29 21.87 14.59 15.29
CA GLN A 29 22.27 13.81 16.45
C GLN A 29 20.99 13.40 17.19
N THR A 30 20.65 12.11 17.07
CA THR A 30 19.57 11.53 17.87
C THR A 30 20.02 11.58 19.34
N PRO A 31 19.25 12.22 20.25
CA PRO A 31 19.59 12.17 21.66
C PRO A 31 19.59 10.70 22.14
N PRO A 32 20.47 10.33 23.08
CA PRO A 32 20.44 8.99 23.67
C PRO A 32 19.06 8.75 24.30
N GLN A 33 18.38 7.71 23.84
CA GLN A 33 17.14 7.24 24.44
C GLN A 33 17.39 6.95 25.93
N PRO A 34 16.52 7.42 26.85
CA PRO A 34 16.63 7.00 28.24
C PRO A 34 16.49 5.46 28.33
N PRO A 35 17.17 4.80 29.28
CA PRO A 35 17.00 3.38 29.48
C PRO A 35 15.51 3.10 29.70
N ARG A 36 14.92 2.23 28.86
CA ARG A 36 13.58 1.70 29.06
C ARG A 36 13.51 1.21 30.49
N ALA A 37 12.73 1.88 31.33
CA ALA A 37 12.40 1.37 32.65
C ALA A 37 11.80 -0.02 32.43
N GLN A 38 12.54 -1.05 32.87
CA GLN A 38 12.09 -2.41 32.83
C GLN A 38 10.80 -2.45 33.65
N ARG A 39 9.69 -2.77 33.00
CA ARG A 39 8.42 -3.00 33.67
C ARG A 39 8.72 -4.01 34.79
N PRO A 40 8.43 -3.70 36.06
CA PRO A 40 8.70 -4.64 37.15
C PRO A 40 8.01 -5.96 36.81
N ALA A 41 8.77 -7.04 36.95
CA ALA A 41 8.27 -8.39 36.81
C ALA A 41 7.02 -8.52 37.68
N GLN A 42 5.87 -8.77 37.05
CA GLN A 42 4.66 -9.08 37.80
C GLN A 42 4.95 -10.33 38.63
N PRO A 43 4.64 -10.35 39.94
CA PRO A 43 4.80 -11.55 40.73
C PRO A 43 3.92 -12.64 40.12
N ALA A 44 4.54 -13.80 39.88
CA ALA A 44 3.84 -14.99 39.43
C ALA A 44 2.72 -15.30 40.43
N LYS A 45 1.46 -15.15 40.00
CA LYS A 45 0.32 -15.67 40.75
C LYS A 45 0.46 -17.20 40.85
N PRO A 46 0.12 -17.81 42.00
CA PRO A 46 0.14 -19.26 42.14
C PRO A 46 -0.77 -19.90 41.08
N GLN A 47 -0.22 -20.83 40.30
CA GLN A 47 -1.01 -21.68 39.43
C GLN A 47 -1.81 -22.66 40.30
N ALA A 48 -3.08 -22.35 40.51
CA ALA A 48 -4.06 -23.31 40.98
C ALA A 48 -4.60 -24.09 39.77
N GLN A 49 -4.63 -25.41 39.92
CA GLN A 49 -5.15 -26.40 38.97
C GLN A 49 -6.63 -26.17 38.60
N PRO A 50 -7.12 -26.73 37.49
CA PRO A 50 -8.38 -26.34 36.86
C PRO A 50 -9.58 -26.85 37.66
N ALA A 51 -10.37 -25.92 38.18
CA ALA A 51 -11.74 -26.19 38.57
C ALA A 51 -12.60 -26.26 37.31
N THR A 52 -13.45 -27.29 37.26
CA THR A 52 -14.48 -27.59 36.27
C THR A 52 -15.18 -26.33 35.73
N PRO A 53 -15.31 -26.15 34.39
CA PRO A 53 -16.03 -25.00 33.85
C PRO A 53 -17.53 -25.10 34.18
N PRO A 54 -18.18 -24.00 34.62
CA PRO A 54 -19.62 -23.96 34.68
C PRO A 54 -20.20 -24.08 33.26
N ALA A 55 -21.26 -24.87 33.14
CA ALA A 55 -22.02 -25.11 31.93
C ALA A 55 -22.28 -23.79 31.19
N GLN A 56 -21.66 -23.66 30.02
CA GLN A 56 -22.02 -22.65 29.05
C GLN A 56 -23.42 -23.00 28.56
N THR A 57 -24.40 -22.23 29.02
CA THR A 57 -25.77 -22.26 28.52
C THR A 57 -25.74 -22.15 27.00
N GLN A 58 -26.02 -23.27 26.33
CA GLN A 58 -26.29 -23.29 24.90
C GLN A 58 -27.35 -22.22 24.60
N GLN A 59 -27.01 -21.29 23.71
CA GLN A 59 -28.02 -20.48 23.03
C GLN A 59 -29.01 -21.44 22.34
N PRO A 60 -30.31 -21.30 22.57
CA PRO A 60 -31.28 -22.32 22.20
C PRO A 60 -31.44 -22.41 20.68
N GLN A 61 -31.58 -23.66 20.27
CA GLN A 61 -31.79 -24.13 18.92
C GLN A 61 -33.03 -23.47 18.29
N GLN A 62 -32.85 -23.01 17.06
CA GLN A 62 -33.91 -22.64 16.14
C GLN A 62 -34.69 -23.89 15.78
N ASP A 63 -35.88 -24.06 16.34
CA ASP A 63 -36.88 -24.93 15.76
C ASP A 63 -38.29 -24.37 16.00
N ALA A 64 -39.06 -24.37 14.91
CA ALA A 64 -40.50 -24.14 14.76
C ALA A 64 -41.10 -22.72 14.94
N SER A 65 -41.43 -22.14 13.76
CA SER A 65 -42.72 -21.50 13.39
C SER A 65 -42.76 -19.97 13.16
N ALA A 66 -43.09 -19.62 11.91
CA ALA A 66 -43.44 -18.32 11.33
C ALA A 66 -44.67 -17.62 12.01
N PRO A 67 -44.97 -16.31 11.80
CA PRO A 67 -44.74 -15.54 10.57
C PRO A 67 -44.22 -14.09 10.66
N LYS A 68 -43.30 -13.78 9.72
CA LYS A 68 -43.27 -12.62 8.81
C LYS A 68 -43.69 -11.25 9.38
N GLU A 69 -42.75 -10.53 9.98
CA GLU A 69 -42.71 -9.06 9.94
C GLU A 69 -41.45 -8.65 9.19
N ALA A 70 -41.65 -7.83 8.16
CA ALA A 70 -40.63 -7.38 7.23
C ALA A 70 -39.68 -6.43 7.94
N ASP A 71 -38.56 -6.97 8.44
CA ASP A 71 -37.36 -6.16 8.64
C ASP A 71 -36.69 -6.04 7.27
N GLU A 72 -36.73 -4.83 6.72
CA GLU A 72 -36.19 -4.50 5.40
C GLU A 72 -34.69 -4.81 5.40
N ASP A 73 -34.36 -5.94 4.76
CA ASP A 73 -33.05 -6.51 4.51
C ASP A 73 -32.00 -5.46 4.11
N ALA A 74 -31.26 -4.94 5.08
CA ALA A 74 -29.96 -4.33 4.81
C ALA A 74 -28.92 -5.45 4.74
N ALA A 75 -28.90 -6.18 3.62
CA ALA A 75 -27.84 -7.14 3.31
C ALA A 75 -26.45 -6.55 3.61
N PRO A 76 -25.50 -7.32 4.18
CA PRO A 76 -24.13 -6.87 4.29
C PRO A 76 -23.61 -6.53 2.90
N ALA A 77 -23.08 -5.32 2.73
CA ALA A 77 -22.57 -4.82 1.45
C ALA A 77 -21.68 -5.87 0.80
N SER A 78 -22.08 -6.33 -0.39
CA SER A 78 -21.32 -7.33 -1.15
C SER A 78 -19.90 -6.81 -1.38
N GLN A 79 -18.90 -7.68 -1.20
CA GLN A 79 -17.50 -7.32 -1.41
C GLN A 79 -17.29 -6.77 -2.83
N PRO A 80 -16.44 -5.75 -3.02
CA PRO A 80 -16.22 -5.17 -4.34
C PRO A 80 -15.69 -6.22 -5.33
N SER A 81 -16.18 -6.15 -6.57
CA SER A 81 -15.77 -7.06 -7.65
C SER A 81 -14.29 -6.88 -7.99
N GLN A 82 -13.66 -7.89 -8.58
CA GLN A 82 -12.24 -7.83 -8.96
C GLN A 82 -11.94 -6.64 -9.87
N GLN A 83 -12.83 -6.33 -10.81
CA GLN A 83 -12.69 -5.17 -11.70
C GLN A 83 -12.65 -3.85 -10.92
N VAL A 84 -13.57 -3.67 -9.97
CA VAL A 84 -13.62 -2.47 -9.12
C VAL A 84 -12.32 -2.33 -8.30
N LYS A 85 -11.81 -3.43 -7.77
CA LYS A 85 -10.52 -3.46 -7.03
C LYS A 85 -9.36 -3.09 -7.95
N CYS A 86 -9.34 -3.61 -9.17
CA CYS A 86 -8.29 -3.30 -10.15
C CYS A 86 -8.31 -1.83 -10.56
N ASP A 87 -9.49 -1.27 -10.81
CA ASP A 87 -9.63 0.14 -11.13
C ASP A 87 -9.19 1.05 -9.98
N ALA A 88 -9.51 0.68 -8.74
CA ALA A 88 -9.07 1.41 -7.56
C ALA A 88 -7.55 1.36 -7.38
N TYR A 89 -6.93 0.20 -7.59
CA TYR A 89 -5.48 0.04 -7.56
C TYR A 89 -4.79 0.85 -8.67
N ARG A 90 -5.27 0.77 -9.92
CA ARG A 90 -4.75 1.57 -11.04
C ARG A 90 -4.77 3.06 -10.72
N LYS A 91 -5.91 3.57 -10.24
CA LYS A 91 -6.05 4.97 -9.83
C LYS A 91 -5.05 5.36 -8.74
N ALA A 92 -4.86 4.52 -7.73
CA ALA A 92 -3.89 4.78 -6.67
C ALA A 92 -2.46 4.79 -7.20
N PHE A 93 -2.08 3.81 -8.04
CA PHE A 93 -0.75 3.74 -8.65
C PHE A 93 -0.46 4.99 -9.49
N ASP A 94 -1.35 5.33 -10.42
CA ASP A 94 -1.19 6.50 -11.31
C ASP A 94 -1.09 7.80 -10.52
N ALA A 95 -1.95 7.98 -9.50
CA ALA A 95 -1.95 9.17 -8.65
C ALA A 95 -0.66 9.32 -7.84
N VAL A 96 -0.12 8.23 -7.29
CA VAL A 96 1.10 8.27 -6.50
C VAL A 96 2.31 8.54 -7.40
N VAL A 97 2.41 7.89 -8.56
CA VAL A 97 3.52 8.11 -9.50
C VAL A 97 3.48 9.54 -10.05
N ALA A 98 2.30 10.08 -10.37
CA ALA A 98 2.16 11.47 -10.81
C ALA A 98 2.60 12.47 -9.72
N ARG A 99 2.34 12.18 -8.44
CA ARG A 99 2.67 13.06 -7.32
C ARG A 99 4.14 12.97 -6.88
N VAL A 100 4.70 11.76 -6.81
CA VAL A 100 6.07 11.51 -6.33
C VAL A 100 7.09 11.69 -7.46
N GLY A 101 6.66 11.52 -8.71
CA GLY A 101 7.54 11.45 -9.86
C GLY A 101 8.25 10.10 -9.98
N ARG A 102 9.14 9.98 -10.96
CA ARG A 102 9.90 8.75 -11.25
C ARG A 102 11.29 8.69 -10.59
N LYS A 103 11.70 9.74 -9.87
CA LYS A 103 13.04 9.79 -9.26
C LYS A 103 13.14 8.74 -8.16
N GLY A 104 14.11 7.83 -8.29
CA GLY A 104 14.34 6.73 -7.33
C GLY A 104 13.44 5.50 -7.52
N LEU A 105 12.56 5.52 -8.54
CA LEU A 105 11.77 4.37 -8.94
C LEU A 105 12.46 3.68 -10.12
N SER A 106 12.72 2.37 -9.99
CA SER A 106 13.26 1.58 -11.10
C SER A 106 12.20 1.35 -12.17
N ASP A 107 12.66 1.20 -13.41
CA ASP A 107 11.78 0.83 -14.52
C ASP A 107 11.18 -0.57 -14.34
N GLU A 108 11.87 -1.46 -13.64
CA GLU A 108 11.32 -2.77 -13.28
C GLU A 108 10.13 -2.63 -12.32
N PHE A 109 10.23 -1.78 -11.30
CA PHE A 109 9.10 -1.55 -10.38
C PHE A 109 7.91 -0.98 -11.13
N ILE A 110 8.10 0.09 -11.91
CA ILE A 110 7.01 0.70 -12.69
C ILE A 110 6.42 -0.30 -13.69
N GLY A 111 7.27 -1.02 -14.44
CA GLY A 111 6.88 -1.99 -15.44
C GLY A 111 6.09 -3.16 -14.86
N ARG A 112 6.49 -3.69 -13.70
CA ARG A 112 5.76 -4.78 -13.04
C ARG A 112 4.39 -4.36 -12.51
N ASN A 113 4.27 -3.14 -11.94
CA ASN A 113 2.97 -2.61 -11.54
C ASN A 113 2.07 -2.40 -12.78
N ALA A 114 2.61 -1.84 -13.86
CA ALA A 114 1.87 -1.65 -15.12
C ALA A 114 1.42 -2.99 -15.73
N ALA A 115 2.30 -3.98 -15.81
CA ALA A 115 1.97 -5.33 -16.30
C ALA A 115 0.88 -6.00 -15.45
N PHE A 116 0.87 -5.79 -14.14
CA PHE A 116 -0.19 -6.29 -13.26
C PHE A 116 -1.55 -5.65 -13.60
N VAL A 117 -1.58 -4.35 -13.88
CA VAL A 117 -2.80 -3.64 -14.31
C VAL A 117 -3.26 -4.11 -15.69
N GLU A 118 -2.34 -4.29 -16.64
CA GLU A 118 -2.64 -4.79 -18.00
C GLU A 118 -3.19 -6.23 -17.97
N ALA A 119 -2.72 -7.06 -17.03
CA ALA A 119 -3.24 -8.39 -16.77
C ALA A 119 -4.57 -8.39 -15.97
N SER A 120 -5.32 -7.29 -15.98
CA SER A 120 -6.58 -7.10 -15.22
C SER A 120 -6.44 -7.41 -13.73
N CYS A 121 -5.26 -7.14 -13.16
CA CYS A 121 -4.93 -7.44 -11.76
C CYS A 121 -5.11 -8.92 -11.37
N ALA A 122 -4.98 -9.83 -12.34
CA ALA A 122 -5.04 -11.29 -12.17
C ALA A 122 -3.67 -11.97 -12.35
N GLY A 123 -2.61 -11.19 -12.62
CA GLY A 123 -1.26 -11.70 -12.88
C GLY A 123 -0.45 -12.04 -11.63
N GLU A 124 0.84 -12.31 -11.83
CA GLU A 124 1.79 -12.59 -10.74
C GLU A 124 1.91 -11.43 -9.75
N ARG A 125 1.95 -11.78 -8.46
CA ARG A 125 2.05 -10.83 -7.33
C ARG A 125 3.48 -10.75 -6.83
N ASN A 126 4.38 -10.34 -7.72
CA ASN A 126 5.83 -10.32 -7.51
C ASN A 126 6.44 -8.95 -7.79
N VAL A 127 5.70 -7.88 -7.48
CA VAL A 127 6.23 -6.52 -7.49
C VAL A 127 7.06 -6.33 -6.23
N CYS A 128 8.39 -6.40 -6.37
CA CYS A 128 9.31 -6.21 -5.25
C CYS A 128 9.83 -4.77 -5.20
N PRO A 129 9.50 -3.96 -4.17
CA PRO A 129 10.18 -2.69 -3.93
C PRO A 129 11.61 -2.96 -3.42
N ARG A 130 12.61 -2.45 -4.15
CA ARG A 130 14.05 -2.63 -3.87
C ARG A 130 14.72 -1.37 -3.33
N SER A 131 14.18 -0.18 -3.64
CA SER A 131 14.67 1.09 -3.09
C SER A 131 13.77 1.64 -1.96
N PRO A 132 14.30 2.51 -1.09
CA PRO A 132 13.50 3.23 -0.09
C PRO A 132 12.36 4.02 -0.72
N GLU A 133 12.59 4.62 -1.89
CA GLU A 133 11.59 5.38 -2.65
C GLU A 133 10.48 4.48 -3.18
N GLU A 134 10.81 3.30 -3.71
CA GLU A 134 9.83 2.30 -4.15
C GLU A 134 9.00 1.76 -2.99
N LEU A 135 9.64 1.48 -1.86
CA LEU A 135 8.95 1.03 -0.65
C LEU A 135 7.99 2.11 -0.14
N ARG A 136 8.41 3.37 -0.19
CA ARG A 136 7.54 4.51 0.15
C ARG A 136 6.32 4.59 -0.78
N VAL A 137 6.52 4.44 -2.09
CA VAL A 137 5.42 4.43 -3.06
C VAL A 137 4.47 3.26 -2.81
N ALA A 138 5.00 2.04 -2.62
CA ALA A 138 4.20 0.86 -2.32
C ALA A 138 3.35 1.07 -1.06
N ASN A 139 3.94 1.60 0.03
CA ASN A 139 3.22 1.89 1.27
C ASN A 139 2.09 2.91 1.07
N ILE A 140 2.29 3.95 0.26
CA ILE A 140 1.25 4.93 -0.04
C ILE A 140 0.10 4.28 -0.82
N ILE A 141 0.41 3.47 -1.84
CA ILE A 141 -0.61 2.76 -2.64
C ILE A 141 -1.43 1.84 -1.74
N VAL A 142 -0.77 1.03 -0.88
CA VAL A 142 -1.48 0.16 0.06
C VAL A 142 -2.42 0.97 0.95
N ALA A 143 -1.92 2.05 1.57
CA ALA A 143 -2.73 2.88 2.46
C ALA A 143 -3.94 3.51 1.75
N GLN A 144 -3.80 3.88 0.47
CA GLN A 144 -4.88 4.48 -0.32
C GLN A 144 -5.90 3.46 -0.85
N ALA A 145 -5.44 2.28 -1.24
CA ALA A 145 -6.26 1.31 -1.95
C ALA A 145 -6.84 0.22 -1.04
N VAL A 146 -6.25 -0.05 0.14
CA VAL A 146 -6.61 -1.20 1.00
C VAL A 146 -8.09 -1.26 1.37
N SER A 147 -8.74 -0.12 1.60
CA SER A 147 -10.18 -0.06 1.93
C SER A 147 -11.06 -0.52 0.77
N SER A 148 -10.62 -0.30 -0.46
CA SER A 148 -11.35 -0.64 -1.69
C SER A 148 -10.97 -2.01 -2.26
N THR A 149 -9.72 -2.42 -2.12
CA THR A 149 -9.19 -3.66 -2.72
C THR A 149 -9.19 -4.84 -1.75
N GLY A 150 -9.09 -4.57 -0.45
CA GLY A 150 -8.68 -5.54 0.56
C GLY A 150 -7.16 -5.75 0.55
N GLY A 151 -6.57 -6.01 1.73
CA GLY A 151 -5.11 -6.13 1.89
C GLY A 151 -4.49 -7.28 1.10
N THR A 152 -5.24 -8.36 0.88
CA THR A 152 -4.79 -9.53 0.12
C THR A 152 -4.83 -9.35 -1.39
N PHE A 153 -5.25 -8.20 -1.92
CA PHE A 153 -5.31 -7.95 -3.37
C PHE A 153 -3.99 -7.42 -3.95
N MET A 154 -3.12 -6.87 -3.12
CA MET A 154 -1.93 -6.15 -3.60
C MET A 154 -0.94 -7.06 -4.33
N PRO A 155 -0.23 -6.57 -5.38
CA PRO A 155 0.75 -7.35 -6.13
C PRO A 155 2.15 -7.34 -5.51
N PHE A 156 2.31 -6.78 -4.31
CA PHE A 156 3.60 -6.63 -3.68
C PHE A 156 4.10 -7.95 -3.10
N GLY A 157 5.25 -8.39 -3.58
CA GLY A 157 5.88 -9.63 -3.18
C GLY A 157 7.30 -9.69 -3.72
N CYS A 158 8.25 -10.06 -2.85
CA CYS A 158 9.63 -10.23 -3.24
C CYS A 158 9.93 -11.72 -3.45
N PRO A 159 10.46 -12.11 -4.63
CA PRO A 159 10.94 -13.47 -4.81
C PRO A 159 12.08 -13.73 -3.81
N LYS A 160 12.17 -14.95 -3.29
CA LYS A 160 13.40 -15.39 -2.60
C LYS A 160 14.52 -15.33 -3.64
N GLN A 161 15.56 -14.55 -3.38
CA GLN A 161 16.78 -14.62 -4.19
C GLN A 161 17.36 -16.03 -4.08
N PRO A 162 17.80 -16.64 -5.19
CA PRO A 162 18.40 -17.97 -5.19
C PRO A 162 19.72 -18.02 -4.40
#